data_AF-A0ABD1L4X2-F1
#
_entry.id   AF-A0ABD1L4X2-F1
#
_cell.length_a   1.000
_cell.length_b   1.000
_cell.length_c   1.000
_cell.angle_alpha   90.00
_cell.angle_beta   90.00
_cell.angle_gamma   90.00
#
_symmetry.space_group_name_H-M   'P 1'
#
loop_
_entity.id
_entity.type
_entity.pdbx_description
1 polymer ?
#
loop_
_entity_poly.entity_id
_entity_poly.type
_entity_poly.pdbx_seq_one_letter_code
_entity_poly.pdbx_strand_id
1 'polypeptide(L)'
;MQFKSRKALTPSELAGDLEKMSARGHGWCRRVQEQVWKRRQKPRFDGKGNGRVRSERRGFNWASSEKAGGWYNFLKTLVPDITDAGVEYVWLPPPSNSHDDGYLPKRLYDLETSKYGNKEELKSVVAAFGERGVKSVADIVINHRTAERLDNRGLSVFEGGTPDTRLDWDVSYVCSTDVRFNGTGNPDTGDDWWGAPDIDHTKPTVKKELSDWMNWLKTEVGFSGWRFDMVVGYAPRFTKIYMDQTSPHFAVGELYQNVSRGGDGRPLANQDAHRETLVNWVGRTLRYVLR
;
A
#
# COMPACT_ATOMS: atom_id res chain seq x y z
N MET A 1 21.62 11.12 52.76
CA MET A 1 22.50 10.85 51.60
C MET A 1 21.81 11.34 50.33
N GLN A 2 22.53 12.12 49.53
CA GLN A 2 22.03 13.01 48.47
C GLN A 2 21.38 12.30 47.27
N PHE A 3 20.33 12.91 46.73
CA PHE A 3 19.89 12.73 45.34
C PHE A 3 20.97 13.28 44.40
N LYS A 4 21.51 12.44 43.50
CA LYS A 4 22.31 12.91 42.36
C LYS A 4 21.40 13.14 41.16
N SER A 5 21.40 14.38 40.67
CA SER A 5 20.78 14.78 39.41
C SER A 5 21.44 14.06 38.23
N ARG A 6 20.63 13.67 37.22
CA ARG A 6 21.17 13.30 35.90
C ARG A 6 21.11 14.55 35.01
N LYS A 7 22.27 14.92 34.47
CA LYS A 7 22.49 16.01 33.50
C LYS A 7 21.58 15.84 32.28
N ALA A 8 21.03 16.95 31.78
CA ALA A 8 20.42 17.02 30.47
C ALA A 8 21.52 16.98 29.38
N LEU A 9 21.24 16.27 28.29
CA LEU A 9 22.11 16.16 27.11
C LEU A 9 22.15 17.50 26.35
N THR A 10 23.28 17.78 25.73
CA THR A 10 23.53 19.02 24.98
C THR A 10 22.94 18.95 23.55
N PRO A 11 22.67 20.09 22.88
CA PRO A 11 22.05 20.12 21.55
C PRO A 11 22.81 19.36 20.45
N SER A 12 24.13 19.23 20.55
CA SER A 12 24.93 18.42 19.62
C SER A 12 24.77 16.91 19.84
N GLU A 13 24.49 16.47 21.07
CA GLU A 13 24.17 15.07 21.38
C GLU A 13 22.76 14.69 20.88
N LEU A 14 21.81 15.65 20.90
CA LEU A 14 20.47 15.50 20.30
C LEU A 14 20.49 15.46 18.76
N ALA A 15 21.41 16.18 18.11
CA ALA A 15 21.58 16.14 16.66
C ALA A 15 22.14 14.79 16.19
N GLY A 16 23.11 14.23 16.92
CA GLY A 16 23.62 12.87 16.66
C GLY A 16 22.59 11.76 16.91
N ASP A 17 21.60 11.99 17.77
CA ASP A 17 20.50 11.06 17.99
C ASP A 17 19.38 11.16 16.93
N LEU A 18 19.23 12.30 16.25
CA LEU A 18 18.32 12.46 15.11
C LEU A 18 18.85 11.76 13.84
N GLU A 19 20.15 11.82 13.57
CA GLU A 19 20.77 10.97 12.53
C GLU A 19 20.67 9.48 12.87
N LYS A 20 20.78 9.13 14.16
CA LYS A 20 20.56 7.74 14.62
C LYS A 20 19.09 7.32 14.62
N MET A 21 18.13 8.25 14.62
CA MET A 21 16.69 7.92 14.51
C MET A 21 16.26 7.68 13.06
N SER A 22 16.91 8.34 12.09
CA SER A 22 16.87 7.94 10.67
C SER A 22 17.47 6.53 10.51
N ALA A 23 18.60 6.25 11.16
CA ALA A 23 19.20 4.92 11.17
C ALA A 23 18.40 3.84 11.95
N ARG A 24 17.39 4.20 12.76
CA ARG A 24 16.54 3.22 13.48
C ARG A 24 15.42 2.62 12.63
N GLY A 25 15.20 3.12 11.41
CA GLY A 25 14.52 2.36 10.35
C GLY A 25 15.25 1.05 10.00
N HIS A 26 16.56 0.97 10.26
CA HIS A 26 17.38 -0.22 10.01
C HIS A 26 17.43 -1.21 11.20
N GLY A 27 16.91 -0.87 12.38
CA GLY A 27 17.04 -1.68 13.60
C GLY A 27 15.86 -2.64 13.88
N TRP A 28 14.74 -2.50 13.16
CA TRP A 28 13.58 -3.36 13.34
C TRP A 28 13.55 -4.52 12.33
N CYS A 29 14.06 -4.31 11.11
CA CYS A 29 14.20 -5.35 10.09
C CYS A 29 15.15 -6.48 10.48
N ARG A 30 16.12 -6.27 11.38
CA ARG A 30 16.96 -7.38 11.88
C ARG A 30 16.18 -8.34 12.80
N ARG A 31 15.03 -7.93 13.36
CA ARG A 31 14.19 -8.77 14.24
C ARG A 31 13.05 -9.50 13.52
N VAL A 32 12.76 -9.14 12.28
CA VAL A 32 11.80 -9.91 11.45
C VAL A 32 12.38 -11.29 11.08
N GLN A 33 13.72 -11.45 11.10
CA GLN A 33 14.37 -12.77 10.98
C GLN A 33 14.56 -13.50 12.33
N GLU A 34 14.65 -12.82 13.48
CA GLU A 34 14.92 -13.49 14.77
C GLU A 34 13.67 -13.86 15.60
N GLN A 35 12.49 -13.29 15.33
CA GLN A 35 11.28 -13.59 16.13
C GLN A 35 10.41 -14.75 15.63
N VAL A 36 10.68 -15.30 14.44
CA VAL A 36 10.08 -16.58 14.02
C VAL A 36 10.61 -17.75 14.88
N TRP A 37 11.72 -17.58 15.62
CA TRP A 37 12.43 -18.70 16.24
C TRP A 37 12.26 -18.89 17.77
N LYS A 38 11.61 -18.00 18.52
CA LYS A 38 11.43 -18.22 19.98
C LYS A 38 10.10 -17.72 20.52
N ARG A 39 9.05 -18.55 20.40
CA ARG A 39 8.12 -18.93 21.49
C ARG A 39 6.96 -19.76 20.96
N ARG A 40 7.01 -21.07 21.22
CA ARG A 40 5.81 -21.87 21.48
C ARG A 40 5.04 -21.20 22.62
N GLN A 41 4.02 -20.39 22.33
CA GLN A 41 2.91 -20.17 23.25
C GLN A 41 1.62 -20.08 22.45
N LYS A 42 0.79 -21.12 22.59
CA LYS A 42 -0.63 -21.07 22.22
C LYS A 42 -1.29 -19.92 23.01
N PRO A 43 -2.16 -19.10 22.40
CA PRO A 43 -3.01 -18.20 23.16
C PRO A 43 -4.00 -19.02 24.01
N ARG A 44 -4.00 -18.79 25.33
CA ARG A 44 -5.14 -19.08 26.19
C ARG A 44 -6.11 -17.91 26.03
N PHE A 45 -7.33 -18.19 25.59
CA PHE A 45 -8.42 -17.22 25.53
C PHE A 45 -9.26 -17.31 26.80
N ASP A 46 -9.42 -16.20 27.50
CA ASP A 46 -10.48 -15.94 28.45
C ASP A 46 -11.42 -14.86 27.89
N GLY A 47 -12.74 -15.11 27.93
CA GLY A 47 -13.74 -14.06 27.84
C GLY A 47 -14.36 -13.75 26.46
N LYS A 48 -15.42 -14.50 26.14
CA LYS A 48 -16.66 -14.08 25.44
C LYS A 48 -16.60 -12.81 24.56
N GLY A 49 -16.32 -13.01 23.28
CA GLY A 49 -16.64 -12.09 22.19
C GLY A 49 -16.64 -12.86 20.88
N ASN A 50 -17.80 -13.04 20.24
CA ASN A 50 -17.95 -13.87 19.04
C ASN A 50 -17.51 -13.14 17.76
N GLY A 51 -16.31 -12.54 17.80
CA GLY A 51 -15.66 -11.90 16.66
C GLY A 51 -14.36 -12.62 16.34
N ARG A 52 -14.30 -13.33 15.22
CA ARG A 52 -13.06 -13.93 14.73
C ARG A 52 -12.11 -12.80 14.30
N VAL A 53 -11.07 -12.56 15.09
CA VAL A 53 -10.00 -11.60 14.73
C VAL A 53 -9.26 -12.14 13.51
N ARG A 54 -9.32 -11.42 12.39
CA ARG A 54 -8.58 -11.79 11.17
C ARG A 54 -7.13 -11.33 11.32
N SER A 55 -6.17 -12.23 11.10
CA SER A 55 -4.75 -11.90 11.15
C SER A 55 -4.20 -11.60 9.76
N GLU A 56 -3.67 -10.39 9.59
CA GLU A 56 -2.98 -9.90 8.39
C GLU A 56 -1.48 -9.79 8.65
N ARG A 57 -0.66 -10.06 7.62
CA ARG A 57 0.79 -9.84 7.66
C ARG A 57 1.26 -9.12 6.40
N ARG A 58 2.07 -8.07 6.57
CA ARG A 58 2.86 -7.45 5.49
C ARG A 58 3.91 -8.46 5.01
N GLY A 59 3.84 -8.85 3.75
CA GLY A 59 4.69 -9.87 3.12
C GLY A 59 5.95 -9.33 2.46
N PHE A 60 6.41 -8.11 2.79
CA PHE A 60 7.61 -7.47 2.23
C PHE A 60 8.15 -6.36 3.16
N ASN A 61 9.33 -5.85 2.83
CA ASN A 61 9.92 -4.63 3.40
C ASN A 61 10.59 -3.80 2.30
N TRP A 62 11.19 -2.66 2.66
CA TRP A 62 11.75 -1.73 1.68
C TRP A 62 12.97 -2.26 0.90
N ALA A 63 13.65 -3.30 1.39
CA ALA A 63 14.76 -3.97 0.70
C ALA A 63 14.30 -5.23 -0.06
N SER A 64 13.01 -5.53 -0.09
CA SER A 64 12.49 -6.74 -0.74
C SER A 64 12.72 -6.74 -2.25
N SER A 65 12.68 -5.58 -2.93
CA SER A 65 12.93 -5.44 -4.37
C SER A 65 14.38 -5.78 -4.76
N GLU A 66 15.32 -5.74 -3.81
CA GLU A 66 16.74 -6.04 -4.03
C GLU A 66 17.08 -7.52 -3.80
N LYS A 67 16.09 -8.36 -3.50
CA LYS A 67 16.31 -9.76 -3.15
C LYS A 67 16.85 -10.54 -4.36
N ALA A 68 18.11 -10.98 -4.24
CA ALA A 68 18.72 -11.88 -5.22
C ALA A 68 17.85 -13.13 -5.44
N GLY A 69 17.57 -13.45 -6.71
CA GLY A 69 16.69 -14.55 -7.11
C GLY A 69 15.19 -14.23 -7.06
N GLY A 70 14.80 -12.98 -6.79
CA GLY A 70 13.41 -12.52 -6.78
C GLY A 70 12.75 -12.66 -5.41
N TRP A 71 11.97 -11.64 -5.03
CA TRP A 71 11.23 -11.63 -3.77
C TRP A 71 10.14 -12.70 -3.73
N TYR A 72 9.39 -12.89 -4.82
CA TYR A 72 8.30 -13.87 -4.86
C TYR A 72 8.81 -15.30 -4.66
N ASN A 73 9.93 -15.67 -5.29
CA ASN A 73 10.58 -16.97 -5.08
C ASN A 73 10.99 -17.16 -3.62
N PHE A 74 11.61 -16.14 -3.01
CA PHE A 74 11.97 -16.19 -1.60
C PHE A 74 10.74 -16.31 -0.70
N LEU A 75 9.71 -15.48 -0.91
CA LEU A 75 8.48 -15.50 -0.13
C LEU A 75 7.77 -16.86 -0.21
N LYS A 76 7.80 -17.51 -1.38
CA LYS A 76 7.25 -18.85 -1.57
C LYS A 76 7.89 -19.89 -0.64
N THR A 77 9.18 -19.76 -0.32
CA THR A 77 9.85 -20.65 0.65
C THR A 77 9.33 -20.49 2.08
N LEU A 78 8.73 -19.33 2.40
CA LEU A 78 8.20 -19.00 3.73
C LEU A 78 6.70 -19.32 3.87
N VAL A 79 6.05 -19.76 2.78
CA VAL A 79 4.61 -20.08 2.80
C VAL A 79 4.24 -21.04 3.93
N PRO A 80 4.96 -22.17 4.17
CA PRO A 80 4.63 -23.07 5.27
C PRO A 80 4.62 -22.38 6.63
N ASP A 81 5.69 -21.65 6.96
CA ASP A 81 5.83 -20.96 8.25
C ASP A 81 4.75 -19.88 8.46
N ILE A 82 4.41 -19.14 7.39
CA ILE A 82 3.35 -18.12 7.43
C ILE A 82 1.99 -18.77 7.67
N THR A 83 1.73 -19.90 7.02
CA THR A 83 0.45 -20.63 7.15
C THR A 83 0.32 -21.29 8.52
N ASP A 84 1.39 -21.90 9.04
CA ASP A 84 1.42 -22.55 10.34
C ASP A 84 1.26 -21.54 11.50
N ALA A 85 1.62 -20.28 11.25
CA ALA A 85 1.36 -19.17 12.18
C ALA A 85 -0.12 -18.73 12.21
N GLY A 86 -0.99 -19.30 11.37
CA GLY A 86 -2.43 -19.01 11.34
C GLY A 86 -2.81 -17.73 10.60
N VAL A 87 -1.94 -17.19 9.74
CA VAL A 87 -2.22 -15.99 8.94
C VAL A 87 -3.39 -16.26 7.98
N GLU A 88 -4.35 -15.35 7.89
CA GLU A 88 -5.51 -15.48 6.99
C GLU A 88 -5.33 -14.66 5.70
N TYR A 89 -4.61 -13.53 5.81
CA TYR A 89 -4.34 -12.60 4.71
C TYR A 89 -2.85 -12.22 4.66
N VAL A 90 -2.27 -12.23 3.45
CA VAL A 90 -0.91 -11.74 3.21
C VAL A 90 -0.94 -10.58 2.23
N TRP A 91 -0.40 -9.42 2.64
CA TRP A 91 -0.26 -8.24 1.79
C TRP A 91 1.04 -8.33 0.99
N LEU A 92 0.91 -8.40 -0.34
CA LEU A 92 2.02 -8.40 -1.29
C LEU A 92 2.26 -6.99 -1.85
N PRO A 93 3.51 -6.65 -2.20
CA PRO A 93 3.85 -5.31 -2.71
C PRO A 93 3.19 -5.02 -4.07
N PRO A 94 3.26 -3.76 -4.56
CA PRO A 94 2.72 -3.41 -5.87
C PRO A 94 3.35 -4.28 -6.97
N PRO A 95 2.54 -5.02 -7.76
CA PRO A 95 3.09 -6.06 -8.63
C PRO A 95 3.48 -5.54 -10.02
N SER A 96 3.10 -4.32 -10.38
CA SER A 96 3.26 -3.77 -11.73
C SER A 96 4.65 -3.19 -11.99
N ASN A 97 4.94 -2.95 -13.28
CA ASN A 97 6.05 -2.13 -13.73
C ASN A 97 6.01 -0.75 -13.06
N SER A 98 7.16 -0.31 -12.58
CA SER A 98 7.30 0.90 -11.79
C SER A 98 8.69 1.53 -12.00
N HIS A 99 8.77 2.84 -11.80
CA HIS A 99 10.04 3.56 -11.80
C HIS A 99 10.89 3.26 -10.54
N ASP A 100 10.24 2.96 -9.42
CA ASP A 100 10.87 2.71 -8.13
C ASP A 100 10.60 1.27 -7.64
N ASP A 101 10.43 1.08 -6.33
CA ASP A 101 10.10 -0.21 -5.72
C ASP A 101 8.59 -0.54 -5.76
N GLY A 102 7.84 0.03 -6.70
CA GLY A 102 6.44 -0.31 -6.98
C GLY A 102 5.44 0.83 -6.76
N TYR A 103 5.86 1.91 -6.10
CA TYR A 103 5.00 3.02 -5.68
C TYR A 103 5.01 4.19 -6.67
N LEU A 104 5.82 4.15 -7.72
CA LEU A 104 5.72 5.02 -8.90
C LEU A 104 5.30 4.19 -10.11
N PRO A 105 4.07 3.63 -10.13
CA PRO A 105 3.65 2.67 -11.15
C PRO A 105 3.57 3.31 -12.53
N LYS A 106 3.74 2.49 -13.56
CA LYS A 106 3.81 2.94 -14.96
C LYS A 106 2.88 2.11 -15.85
N ARG A 107 3.33 0.96 -16.35
CA ARG A 107 2.52 0.01 -17.12
C ARG A 107 1.83 -0.98 -16.18
N LEU A 108 0.56 -0.72 -15.83
CA LEU A 108 -0.12 -1.50 -14.79
C LEU A 108 -0.33 -2.98 -15.14
N TYR A 109 -0.51 -3.33 -16.42
CA TYR A 109 -0.64 -4.72 -16.87
C TYR A 109 0.71 -5.44 -17.06
N ASP A 110 1.82 -4.72 -17.04
CA ASP A 110 3.16 -5.31 -17.14
C ASP A 110 3.61 -5.80 -15.76
N LEU A 111 3.42 -7.08 -15.50
CA LEU A 111 3.89 -7.76 -14.29
C LEU A 111 5.24 -8.47 -14.50
N GLU A 112 5.75 -8.50 -15.74
CA GLU A 112 7.00 -9.19 -16.09
C GLU A 112 8.22 -8.41 -15.60
N THR A 113 8.12 -7.08 -15.59
CA THR A 113 9.23 -6.19 -15.27
C THR A 113 9.20 -5.65 -13.84
N SER A 114 8.41 -6.26 -12.95
CA SER A 114 8.40 -5.92 -11.53
C SER A 114 9.73 -6.27 -10.86
N LYS A 115 10.22 -5.41 -9.96
CA LYS A 115 11.44 -5.67 -9.20
C LYS A 115 11.31 -6.85 -8.23
N TYR A 116 10.08 -7.24 -7.87
CA TYR A 116 9.84 -8.32 -6.92
C TYR A 116 9.89 -9.72 -7.54
N GLY A 117 9.87 -9.80 -8.87
CA GLY A 117 9.80 -11.04 -9.64
C GLY A 117 8.78 -10.92 -10.77
N ASN A 118 8.81 -11.86 -11.70
CA ASN A 118 7.94 -11.82 -12.88
C ASN A 118 6.51 -12.31 -12.58
N LYS A 119 5.64 -12.26 -13.59
CA LYS A 119 4.23 -12.63 -13.49
C LYS A 119 4.02 -14.07 -13.04
N GLU A 120 4.78 -15.01 -13.57
CA GLU A 120 4.64 -16.43 -13.25
C GLU A 120 5.13 -16.75 -11.83
N GLU A 121 6.20 -16.09 -11.36
CA GLU A 121 6.65 -16.19 -9.98
C GLU A 121 5.60 -15.65 -9.00
N LEU A 122 4.98 -14.50 -9.33
CA LEU A 122 3.89 -13.92 -8.56
C LEU A 122 2.69 -14.88 -8.49
N LYS A 123 2.24 -15.42 -9.62
CA LYS A 123 1.18 -16.43 -9.68
C LYS A 123 1.54 -17.65 -8.83
N SER A 124 2.79 -18.09 -8.90
CA SER A 124 3.27 -19.26 -8.15
C SER A 124 3.19 -19.07 -6.64
N VAL A 125 3.59 -17.91 -6.11
CA VAL A 125 3.51 -17.64 -4.66
C VAL A 125 2.07 -17.40 -4.20
N VAL A 126 1.24 -16.73 -5.02
CA VAL A 126 -0.19 -16.53 -4.70
C VAL A 126 -0.93 -17.86 -4.68
N ALA A 127 -0.68 -18.75 -5.64
CA ALA A 127 -1.25 -20.09 -5.65
C ALA A 127 -0.80 -20.91 -4.42
N ALA A 128 0.48 -20.86 -4.05
CA ALA A 128 0.99 -21.57 -2.88
C ALA A 128 0.34 -21.12 -1.55
N PHE A 129 0.04 -19.83 -1.40
CA PHE A 129 -0.77 -19.34 -0.28
C PHE A 129 -2.22 -19.84 -0.35
N GLY A 130 -2.83 -19.78 -1.54
CA GLY A 130 -4.20 -20.21 -1.79
C GLY A 130 -4.45 -21.69 -1.49
N GLU A 131 -3.52 -22.57 -1.87
CA GLU A 131 -3.55 -24.02 -1.57
C GLU A 131 -3.60 -24.32 -0.07
N ARG A 132 -3.14 -23.37 0.76
CA ARG A 132 -3.14 -23.47 2.23
C ARG A 132 -4.20 -22.57 2.87
N GLY A 133 -5.14 -22.04 2.09
CA GLY A 133 -6.27 -21.24 2.57
C GLY A 133 -5.93 -19.80 2.95
N VAL A 134 -4.72 -19.33 2.65
CA VAL A 134 -4.30 -17.94 2.90
C VAL A 134 -4.62 -17.09 1.67
N LYS A 135 -5.25 -15.94 1.89
CA LYS A 135 -5.66 -15.02 0.82
C LYS A 135 -4.60 -13.96 0.58
N SER A 136 -4.18 -13.79 -0.67
CA SER A 136 -3.24 -12.72 -1.05
C SER A 136 -3.98 -11.40 -1.33
N VAL A 137 -3.44 -10.32 -0.81
CA VAL A 137 -3.92 -8.94 -0.96
C VAL A 137 -2.90 -8.15 -1.78
N ALA A 138 -3.34 -7.52 -2.89
CA ALA A 138 -2.46 -6.69 -3.71
C ALA A 138 -2.41 -5.26 -3.17
N ASP A 139 -1.22 -4.66 -3.20
CA ASP A 139 -1.05 -3.22 -3.02
C ASP A 139 -1.49 -2.48 -4.30
N ILE A 140 -2.44 -1.56 -4.16
CA ILE A 140 -3.11 -0.84 -5.24
C ILE A 140 -2.70 0.63 -5.16
N VAL A 141 -1.74 1.00 -6.01
CA VAL A 141 -1.21 2.36 -6.16
C VAL A 141 -1.87 3.01 -7.36
N ILE A 142 -2.86 3.88 -7.09
CA ILE A 142 -3.70 4.49 -8.14
C ILE A 142 -3.91 5.99 -7.97
N ASN A 143 -3.38 6.61 -6.91
CA ASN A 143 -3.44 8.07 -6.74
C ASN A 143 -2.73 8.79 -7.89
N HIS A 144 -1.48 8.38 -8.10
CA HIS A 144 -0.58 8.93 -9.08
C HIS A 144 -0.04 7.82 -9.97
N ARG A 145 0.45 8.20 -11.15
CA ARG A 145 1.04 7.24 -12.11
C ARG A 145 2.09 7.94 -12.96
N THR A 146 3.16 7.23 -13.28
CA THR A 146 4.21 7.75 -14.17
C THR A 146 3.87 7.49 -15.64
N ALA A 147 4.22 8.45 -16.49
CA ALA A 147 4.05 8.34 -17.93
C ALA A 147 5.09 7.39 -18.55
N GLU A 148 4.78 6.81 -19.71
CA GLU A 148 5.76 6.04 -20.49
C GLU A 148 6.89 6.89 -21.01
N ARG A 149 6.49 8.00 -21.61
CA ARG A 149 7.35 8.96 -22.27
C ARG A 149 6.69 10.34 -22.24
N LEU A 150 7.42 11.31 -22.73
CA LEU A 150 6.86 12.60 -23.11
C LEU A 150 6.66 12.64 -24.64
N ASP A 151 5.62 13.33 -25.10
CA ASP A 151 5.44 13.66 -26.52
C ASP A 151 6.43 14.76 -26.96
N ASN A 152 6.36 15.16 -28.24
CA ASN A 152 7.22 16.20 -28.80
C ASN A 152 6.99 17.60 -28.21
N ARG A 153 5.92 17.80 -27.44
CA ARG A 153 5.61 19.04 -26.71
C ARG A 153 5.98 18.94 -25.23
N GLY A 154 6.56 17.81 -24.80
CA GLY A 154 6.90 17.55 -23.40
C GLY A 154 5.72 17.09 -22.54
N LEU A 155 4.61 16.66 -23.15
CA LEU A 155 3.41 16.21 -22.43
C LEU A 155 3.45 14.71 -22.14
N SER A 156 2.98 14.31 -20.97
CA SER A 156 2.92 12.92 -20.53
C SER A 156 2.06 12.04 -21.45
N VAL A 157 2.64 10.91 -21.89
CA VAL A 157 1.95 9.84 -22.61
C VAL A 157 2.08 8.55 -21.80
N PHE A 158 0.96 8.01 -21.36
CA PHE A 158 0.90 6.81 -20.52
C PHE A 158 0.71 5.55 -21.38
N GLU A 159 1.15 4.41 -20.86
CA GLU A 159 0.91 3.10 -21.49
C GLU A 159 0.43 2.08 -20.46
N GLY A 160 -0.58 1.29 -20.81
CA GLY A 160 -1.12 0.21 -19.98
C GLY A 160 -0.21 -1.02 -19.87
N GLY A 161 0.64 -1.26 -20.87
CA GLY A 161 1.45 -2.47 -20.99
C GLY A 161 0.76 -3.61 -21.76
N THR A 162 -0.16 -3.27 -22.65
CA THR A 162 -0.87 -4.21 -23.52
C THR A 162 -0.82 -3.79 -24.98
N PRO A 163 -1.07 -4.71 -25.94
CA PRO A 163 -1.14 -4.35 -27.36
C PRO A 163 -2.36 -3.49 -27.74
N ASP A 164 -3.39 -3.45 -26.90
CA ASP A 164 -4.53 -2.53 -27.04
C ASP A 164 -4.35 -1.29 -26.17
N THR A 165 -5.31 -0.36 -26.26
CA THR A 165 -5.20 0.99 -25.69
C THR A 165 -5.68 1.14 -24.25
N ARG A 166 -5.91 0.05 -23.52
CA ARG A 166 -6.39 0.16 -22.13
C ARG A 166 -5.34 0.88 -21.29
N LEU A 167 -5.74 1.85 -20.48
CA LEU A 167 -4.84 2.64 -19.64
C LEU A 167 -3.78 3.47 -20.42
N ASP A 168 -3.93 3.60 -21.73
CA ASP A 168 -3.13 4.49 -22.59
C ASP A 168 -3.73 5.89 -22.54
N TRP A 169 -3.34 6.63 -21.51
CA TRP A 169 -3.86 7.95 -21.21
C TRP A 169 -2.93 9.06 -21.70
N ASP A 170 -3.44 10.29 -21.65
CA ASP A 170 -2.68 11.53 -21.87
C ASP A 170 -2.92 12.51 -20.71
N VAL A 171 -2.38 13.73 -20.83
CA VAL A 171 -2.53 14.79 -19.83
C VAL A 171 -3.97 15.20 -19.54
N SER A 172 -4.96 14.81 -20.35
CA SER A 172 -6.37 15.04 -20.03
C SER A 172 -6.83 14.18 -18.85
N TYR A 173 -6.16 13.07 -18.57
CA TYR A 173 -6.41 12.14 -17.45
C TYR A 173 -5.65 12.51 -16.16
N VAL A 174 -4.81 13.54 -16.22
CA VAL A 174 -4.08 14.08 -15.07
C VAL A 174 -4.88 15.24 -14.47
N CYS A 175 -4.92 15.35 -13.14
CA CYS A 175 -5.62 16.41 -12.44
C CYS A 175 -5.13 17.81 -12.87
N SER A 176 -6.02 18.77 -13.12
CA SER A 176 -5.61 20.12 -13.57
C SER A 176 -4.91 20.96 -12.51
N THR A 177 -5.03 20.57 -11.24
CA THR A 177 -4.24 21.13 -10.14
C THR A 177 -2.77 20.74 -10.22
N ASP A 178 -2.44 19.68 -10.96
CA ASP A 178 -1.08 19.22 -11.13
C ASP A 178 -0.41 19.89 -12.34
N VAL A 179 -0.17 21.19 -12.17
CA VAL A 179 0.39 22.08 -13.19
C VAL A 179 1.80 21.67 -13.63
N ARG A 180 2.53 20.92 -12.80
CA ARG A 180 3.89 20.44 -13.10
C ARG A 180 3.90 19.41 -14.21
N PHE A 181 2.84 18.61 -14.33
CA PHE A 181 2.69 17.60 -15.37
C PHE A 181 1.72 18.03 -16.47
N ASN A 182 1.41 19.33 -16.54
CA ASN A 182 0.50 19.91 -17.53
C ASN A 182 -0.89 19.25 -17.54
N GLY A 183 -1.40 18.86 -16.36
CA GLY A 183 -2.71 18.24 -16.24
C GLY A 183 -3.83 19.13 -16.78
N THR A 184 -4.78 18.53 -17.49
CA THR A 184 -5.94 19.23 -18.09
C THR A 184 -7.27 18.57 -17.74
N GLY A 185 -7.25 17.57 -16.86
CA GLY A 185 -8.44 16.95 -16.30
C GLY A 185 -9.16 17.83 -15.29
N ASN A 186 -10.03 17.23 -14.50
CA ASN A 186 -10.69 17.92 -13.41
C ASN A 186 -9.70 18.20 -12.26
N PRO A 187 -9.99 19.17 -11.37
CA PRO A 187 -9.17 19.39 -10.18
C PRO A 187 -9.09 18.15 -9.30
N ASP A 188 -7.97 18.00 -8.58
CA ASP A 188 -7.83 16.91 -7.64
C ASP A 188 -8.92 16.93 -6.56
N THR A 189 -9.22 15.74 -6.06
CA THR A 189 -10.22 15.50 -5.03
C THR A 189 -9.62 15.11 -3.68
N GLY A 190 -8.29 14.98 -3.59
CA GLY A 190 -7.54 14.78 -2.36
C GLY A 190 -6.17 15.47 -2.39
N ASP A 191 -5.22 14.90 -1.66
CA ASP A 191 -3.85 15.42 -1.53
C ASP A 191 -2.95 15.07 -2.72
N ASP A 192 -2.23 16.06 -3.25
CA ASP A 192 -1.26 15.93 -4.33
C ASP A 192 -0.05 15.06 -3.97
N TRP A 193 0.41 14.23 -4.91
CA TRP A 193 1.71 13.59 -4.86
C TRP A 193 2.71 14.23 -5.82
N TRP A 194 3.52 15.15 -5.31
CA TRP A 194 4.48 15.93 -6.11
C TRP A 194 5.46 15.14 -7.01
N GLY A 195 5.67 13.85 -6.75
CA GLY A 195 6.63 13.00 -7.45
C GLY A 195 6.14 12.38 -8.76
N ALA A 196 4.84 12.41 -9.06
CA ALA A 196 4.26 11.85 -10.29
C ALA A 196 2.91 12.49 -10.62
N PRO A 197 2.43 12.40 -11.87
CA PRO A 197 1.11 12.89 -12.23
C PRO A 197 -0.02 12.27 -11.40
N ASP A 198 -0.82 13.12 -10.75
CA ASP A 198 -2.04 12.69 -10.04
C ASP A 198 -3.20 12.43 -11.01
N ILE A 199 -3.95 11.34 -10.80
CA ILE A 199 -4.93 10.81 -11.74
C ILE A 199 -6.34 11.35 -11.48
N ASP A 200 -7.01 11.83 -12.54
CA ASP A 200 -8.38 12.33 -12.49
C ASP A 200 -9.41 11.19 -12.33
N HIS A 201 -9.62 10.76 -11.10
CA HIS A 201 -10.63 9.75 -10.73
C HIS A 201 -12.08 10.18 -11.02
N THR A 202 -12.34 11.45 -11.31
CA THR A 202 -13.68 11.92 -11.68
C THR A 202 -14.12 11.41 -13.06
N LYS A 203 -13.17 11.02 -13.93
CA LYS A 203 -13.49 10.48 -15.26
C LYS A 203 -14.13 9.10 -15.20
N PRO A 204 -15.19 8.83 -15.98
CA PRO A 204 -15.76 7.50 -16.10
C PRO A 204 -14.76 6.45 -16.62
N THR A 205 -13.94 6.81 -17.61
CA THR A 205 -12.93 5.92 -18.21
C THR A 205 -11.89 5.47 -17.17
N VAL A 206 -11.33 6.39 -16.37
CA VAL A 206 -10.38 6.07 -15.29
C VAL A 206 -10.96 5.06 -14.32
N LYS A 207 -12.20 5.29 -13.85
CA LYS A 207 -12.87 4.37 -12.93
C LYS A 207 -13.05 2.99 -13.55
N LYS A 208 -13.51 2.94 -14.81
CA LYS A 208 -13.74 1.69 -15.52
C LYS A 208 -12.45 0.91 -15.73
N GLU A 209 -11.43 1.53 -16.32
CA GLU A 209 -10.21 0.83 -16.72
C GLU A 209 -9.36 0.39 -15.53
N LEU A 210 -9.31 1.18 -14.45
CA LEU A 210 -8.65 0.74 -13.21
C LEU A 210 -9.40 -0.43 -12.55
N SER A 211 -10.74 -0.41 -12.54
CA SER A 211 -11.52 -1.56 -12.06
C SER A 211 -11.34 -2.80 -12.94
N ASP A 212 -11.26 -2.63 -14.26
CA ASP A 212 -10.97 -3.72 -15.19
C ASP A 212 -9.58 -4.32 -14.92
N TRP A 213 -8.57 -3.48 -14.68
CA TRP A 213 -7.23 -3.92 -14.29
C TRP A 213 -7.22 -4.65 -12.94
N MET A 214 -7.92 -4.13 -11.93
CA MET A 214 -8.04 -4.80 -10.63
C MET A 214 -8.76 -6.14 -10.75
N ASN A 215 -9.82 -6.23 -11.57
CA ASN A 215 -10.49 -7.50 -11.83
C ASN A 215 -9.58 -8.47 -12.60
N TRP A 216 -8.77 -7.97 -13.54
CA TRP A 216 -7.76 -8.76 -14.21
C TRP A 216 -6.72 -9.31 -13.21
N LEU A 217 -6.26 -8.54 -12.22
CA LEU A 217 -5.38 -9.04 -11.16
C LEU A 217 -6.03 -10.19 -10.37
N LYS A 218 -7.36 -10.15 -10.13
CA LYS A 218 -8.06 -11.28 -9.50
C LYS A 218 -8.04 -12.52 -10.39
N THR A 219 -8.35 -12.38 -11.67
CA THR A 219 -8.50 -13.52 -12.58
C THR A 219 -7.16 -14.09 -13.05
N GLU A 220 -6.18 -13.24 -13.31
CA GLU A 220 -4.88 -13.62 -13.87
C GLU A 220 -3.93 -14.12 -12.78
N VAL A 221 -3.91 -13.45 -11.63
CA VAL A 221 -2.95 -13.74 -10.55
C VAL A 221 -3.58 -14.53 -9.41
N GLY A 222 -4.88 -14.33 -9.15
CA GLY A 222 -5.58 -14.96 -8.02
C GLY A 222 -5.65 -14.09 -6.75
N PHE A 223 -5.41 -12.78 -6.87
CA PHE A 223 -5.57 -11.88 -5.74
C PHE A 223 -7.01 -11.88 -5.20
N SER A 224 -7.13 -11.80 -3.88
CA SER A 224 -8.41 -11.88 -3.17
C SER A 224 -8.87 -10.56 -2.57
N GLY A 225 -7.99 -9.56 -2.47
CA GLY A 225 -8.29 -8.31 -1.81
C GLY A 225 -7.29 -7.19 -2.10
N TRP A 226 -7.59 -6.00 -1.59
CA TRP A 226 -6.86 -4.77 -1.92
C TRP A 226 -6.32 -4.06 -0.68
N ARG A 227 -5.05 -3.66 -0.73
CA ARG A 227 -4.53 -2.59 0.11
C ARG A 227 -4.45 -1.35 -0.76
N PHE A 228 -5.27 -0.33 -0.50
CA PHE A 228 -5.22 0.92 -1.24
C PHE A 228 -4.14 1.82 -0.66
N ASP A 229 -3.17 2.16 -1.50
CA ASP A 229 -2.12 3.13 -1.21
C ASP A 229 -2.69 4.55 -1.18
N MET A 230 -2.13 5.39 -0.30
CA MET A 230 -2.34 6.84 -0.26
C MET A 230 -3.81 7.25 -0.45
N VAL A 231 -4.74 6.71 0.34
CA VAL A 231 -6.19 6.98 0.16
C VAL A 231 -6.61 8.40 0.57
N VAL A 232 -5.67 9.19 1.07
CA VAL A 232 -5.82 10.64 1.28
C VAL A 232 -5.74 11.41 -0.04
N GLY A 233 -5.10 10.84 -1.05
CA GLY A 233 -4.83 11.53 -2.32
C GLY A 233 -6.05 11.64 -3.24
N TYR A 234 -7.11 10.88 -3.00
CA TYR A 234 -8.37 11.00 -3.74
C TYR A 234 -9.58 10.82 -2.84
N ALA A 235 -10.72 11.37 -3.25
CA ALA A 235 -11.90 11.34 -2.41
C ALA A 235 -12.39 9.90 -2.12
N PRO A 236 -12.85 9.60 -0.87
CA PRO A 236 -13.22 8.23 -0.46
C PRO A 236 -14.29 7.55 -1.33
N ARG A 237 -15.16 8.36 -1.97
CA ARG A 237 -16.18 7.85 -2.91
C ARG A 237 -15.57 7.06 -4.08
N PHE A 238 -14.33 7.31 -4.46
CA PHE A 238 -13.66 6.57 -5.53
C PHE A 238 -13.21 5.19 -5.05
N THR A 239 -12.61 5.08 -3.85
CA THR A 239 -12.38 3.76 -3.21
C THR A 239 -13.66 2.96 -3.15
N LYS A 240 -14.79 3.58 -2.77
CA LYS A 240 -16.10 2.93 -2.79
C LYS A 240 -16.45 2.36 -4.15
N ILE A 241 -16.25 3.13 -5.23
CA ILE A 241 -16.55 2.66 -6.59
C ILE A 241 -15.67 1.47 -6.97
N TYR A 242 -14.36 1.53 -6.70
CA TYR A 242 -13.44 0.42 -6.96
C TYR A 242 -13.82 -0.83 -6.17
N MET A 243 -14.16 -0.68 -4.90
CA MET A 243 -14.68 -1.75 -4.05
C MET A 243 -15.97 -2.35 -4.63
N ASP A 244 -16.88 -1.50 -5.11
CA ASP A 244 -18.17 -1.93 -5.64
C ASP A 244 -18.03 -2.68 -6.96
N GLN A 245 -17.12 -2.22 -7.83
CA GLN A 245 -16.86 -2.79 -9.16
C GLN A 245 -15.97 -4.04 -9.14
N THR A 246 -15.19 -4.25 -8.07
CA THR A 246 -14.24 -5.37 -7.99
C THR A 246 -14.60 -6.42 -6.93
N SER A 247 -15.45 -6.07 -5.95
CA SER A 247 -15.94 -6.97 -4.90
C SER A 247 -14.83 -7.85 -4.28
N PRO A 248 -13.83 -7.26 -3.59
CA PRO A 248 -12.78 -8.02 -2.92
C PRO A 248 -13.28 -8.73 -1.66
N HIS A 249 -12.61 -9.82 -1.24
CA HIS A 249 -12.89 -10.49 0.03
C HIS A 249 -12.46 -9.68 1.26
N PHE A 250 -11.48 -8.81 1.08
CA PHE A 250 -10.94 -7.93 2.11
C PHE A 250 -10.35 -6.69 1.44
N ALA A 251 -10.51 -5.54 2.07
CA ALA A 251 -9.77 -4.37 1.69
C ALA A 251 -9.38 -3.53 2.90
N VAL A 252 -8.26 -2.83 2.76
CA VAL A 252 -7.72 -1.90 3.74
C VAL A 252 -7.17 -0.68 2.99
N GLY A 253 -7.33 0.52 3.55
CA GLY A 253 -6.81 1.75 2.96
C GLY A 253 -5.76 2.38 3.87
N GLU A 254 -4.68 2.87 3.30
CA GLU A 254 -3.70 3.68 4.02
C GLU A 254 -4.16 5.14 4.09
N LEU A 255 -4.92 5.47 5.15
CA LEU A 255 -5.24 6.84 5.49
C LEU A 255 -4.24 7.35 6.54
N TYR A 256 -3.09 7.80 6.07
CA TYR A 256 -2.02 8.27 6.94
C TYR A 256 -2.09 9.79 7.13
N GLN A 257 -2.45 10.23 8.34
CA GLN A 257 -2.49 11.64 8.71
C GLN A 257 -1.68 11.89 9.98
N ASN A 258 -1.27 13.15 10.15
CA ASN A 258 -0.55 13.56 11.35
C ASN A 258 -1.46 13.43 12.58
N VAL A 259 -0.93 12.82 13.63
CA VAL A 259 -1.54 12.82 14.96
C VAL A 259 -1.41 14.19 15.60
N SER A 260 -2.37 14.55 16.46
CA SER A 260 -2.29 15.79 17.24
C SER A 260 -1.13 15.71 18.24
N ARG A 261 -0.31 16.76 18.33
CA ARG A 261 0.88 16.81 19.18
C ARG A 261 0.80 17.99 20.16
N GLY A 262 1.37 17.80 21.36
CA GLY A 262 1.53 18.86 22.35
C GLY A 262 2.71 19.78 22.02
N GLY A 263 2.88 20.82 22.83
CA GLY A 263 4.02 21.75 22.69
C GLY A 263 5.40 21.12 22.91
N ASP A 264 5.45 19.91 23.49
CA ASP A 264 6.67 19.11 23.65
C ASP A 264 6.96 18.17 22.44
N GLY A 265 6.14 18.26 21.39
CA GLY A 265 6.24 17.44 20.19
C GLY A 265 5.74 16.00 20.36
N ARG A 266 5.27 15.58 21.54
CA ARG A 266 4.73 14.23 21.76
C ARG A 266 3.27 14.14 21.30
N PRO A 267 2.79 12.96 20.85
CA PRO A 267 1.37 12.76 20.59
C PRO A 267 0.55 13.06 21.85
N LEU A 268 -0.54 13.81 21.69
CA LEU A 268 -1.50 14.02 22.76
C LEU A 268 -2.16 12.69 23.14
N ALA A 269 -2.52 12.54 24.42
CA ALA A 269 -3.23 11.36 24.89
C ALA A 269 -4.59 11.18 24.19
N ASN A 270 -5.29 12.28 23.93
CA ASN A 270 -6.52 12.29 23.15
C ASN A 270 -6.18 12.37 21.65
N GLN A 271 -6.63 11.38 20.89
CA GLN A 271 -6.54 11.29 19.43
C GLN A 271 -7.92 11.06 18.80
N ASP A 272 -8.97 11.61 19.42
CA ASP A 272 -10.37 11.44 19.01
C ASP A 272 -10.59 11.92 17.58
N ALA A 273 -10.12 13.14 17.27
CA ALA A 273 -10.20 13.69 15.93
C ALA A 273 -9.49 12.80 14.89
N HIS A 274 -8.30 12.29 15.20
CA HIS A 274 -7.54 11.43 14.27
C HIS A 274 -8.30 10.13 13.96
N ARG A 275 -8.82 9.43 14.99
CA ARG A 275 -9.58 8.19 14.75
C ARG A 275 -10.96 8.45 14.15
N GLU A 276 -11.57 9.60 14.42
CA GLU A 276 -12.82 10.02 13.80
C GLU A 276 -12.64 10.23 12.29
N THR A 277 -11.50 10.78 11.84
CA THR A 277 -11.18 10.83 10.41
C THR A 277 -11.14 9.44 9.78
N LEU A 278 -10.54 8.45 10.44
CA LEU A 278 -10.53 7.06 9.96
C LEU A 278 -11.94 6.47 9.88
N VAL A 279 -12.75 6.64 10.93
CA VAL A 279 -14.14 6.16 10.97
C VAL A 279 -14.98 6.81 9.88
N ASN A 280 -14.83 8.12 9.67
CA ASN A 280 -15.53 8.85 8.62
C ASN A 280 -15.14 8.39 7.23
N TRP A 281 -13.85 8.10 6.99
CA TRP A 281 -13.40 7.51 5.73
C TRP A 281 -14.06 6.15 5.50
N VAL A 282 -14.02 5.25 6.49
CA VAL A 282 -14.68 3.93 6.42
C VAL A 282 -16.19 4.09 6.16
N GLY A 283 -16.86 5.01 6.84
CA GLY A 283 -18.28 5.29 6.65
C GLY A 283 -18.64 5.78 5.24
N ARG A 284 -17.69 6.42 4.53
CA ARG A 284 -17.85 6.88 3.14
C ARG A 284 -17.44 5.84 2.11
N THR A 285 -16.65 4.82 2.50
CA THR A 285 -16.19 3.75 1.59
C THR A 285 -17.04 2.49 1.66
N LEU A 286 -17.70 2.21 2.79
CA LEU A 286 -18.57 1.05 2.94
C LEU A 286 -19.93 1.24 2.25
N ARG A 287 -20.51 0.14 1.77
CA ARG A 287 -21.97 0.09 1.54
C ARG A 287 -22.65 -0.01 2.89
N TYR A 288 -23.52 0.95 3.22
CA TYR A 288 -24.62 0.66 4.16
C TYR A 288 -25.58 -0.30 3.45
N VAL A 289 -25.31 -1.60 3.54
CA VAL A 289 -26.33 -2.60 3.28
C VAL A 289 -27.06 -2.79 4.61
N LEU A 290 -28.07 -1.96 4.86
CA LEU A 290 -29.15 -2.36 5.75
C LEU A 290 -29.86 -3.52 5.02
N ARG A 291 -29.56 -4.75 5.43
CA ARG A 291 -30.36 -5.93 5.13
C ARG A 291 -30.95 -6.43 6.43
#